data_AF-A0AAU4KRK7-F1
#
_entry.id   AF-A0AAU4KRK7-F1
#
_cell.length_a   1.000
_cell.length_b   1.000
_cell.length_c   1.000
_cell.angle_alpha   90.00
_cell.angle_beta   90.00
_cell.angle_gamma   90.00
#
_symmetry.space_group_name_H-M   'P 1'
#
loop_
_entity.id
_entity.type
_entity.pdbx_description
1 polymer ?
#
loop_
_entity_poly.entity_id
_entity_poly.type
_entity_poly.pdbx_seq_one_letter_code
_entity_poly.pdbx_strand_id
1 'polypeptide(L)'
;MGARFYGADSENGDRIDDPSEDALFMMISDLNDTDNTFIVVQPDAEDSVWFASVAVLEEGGYEVVLRDASRREHEVTTSTRIGDIARDLTFWLAIRSRPGRPTPPIFDF
;
A
#
# COMPACT_ATOMS: atom_id res chain seq x y z
N MET A 1 15.10 18.03 -8.82
CA MET A 1 13.63 17.88 -8.75
C MET A 1 13.29 16.50 -9.29
N GLY A 2 13.33 15.47 -8.45
CA GLY A 2 12.82 14.16 -8.81
C GLY A 2 11.41 14.06 -8.24
N ALA A 3 10.39 13.93 -9.09
CA ALA A 3 9.12 13.43 -8.60
C ALA A 3 9.43 12.08 -7.94
N ARG A 4 9.08 11.96 -6.66
CA ARG A 4 9.32 10.73 -5.90
C ARG A 4 8.24 9.74 -6.34
N PHE A 5 8.50 9.06 -7.44
CA PHE A 5 7.64 7.99 -7.93
C PHE A 5 7.71 6.82 -6.94
N TYR A 6 6.55 6.32 -6.54
CA TYR A 6 6.42 5.06 -5.81
C TYR A 6 5.82 4.04 -6.76
N GLY A 7 6.23 2.79 -6.61
CA GLY A 7 5.72 1.67 -7.42
C GLY A 7 4.95 0.70 -6.54
N ALA A 8 3.94 0.06 -7.12
CA ALA A 8 3.35 -1.16 -6.59
C ALA A 8 3.96 -2.34 -7.34
N ASP A 9 4.66 -3.21 -6.61
CA ASP A 9 5.24 -4.46 -7.10
C ASP A 9 4.38 -5.63 -6.58
N SER A 10 3.92 -6.49 -7.48
CA SER A 10 3.21 -7.73 -7.14
C SER A 10 4.21 -8.88 -7.04
N GLU A 11 3.89 -9.92 -6.27
CA GLU A 11 4.74 -11.11 -6.15
C GLU A 11 5.06 -11.75 -7.51
N ASN A 12 4.11 -11.72 -8.44
CA ASN A 12 4.26 -12.24 -9.80
C ASN A 12 5.23 -11.42 -10.69
N GLY A 13 5.80 -10.33 -10.16
CA GLY A 13 6.73 -9.45 -10.88
C GLY A 13 6.05 -8.33 -11.67
N ASP A 14 4.73 -8.16 -11.55
CA ASP A 14 4.01 -7.04 -12.13
C ASP A 14 4.24 -5.77 -11.32
N ARG A 15 4.75 -4.73 -11.97
CA ARG A 15 4.99 -3.42 -11.37
C ARG A 15 4.20 -2.32 -12.06
N ILE A 16 3.52 -1.49 -11.27
CA ILE A 16 2.91 -0.25 -11.73
C ILE A 16 3.59 0.92 -11.03
N ASP A 17 4.14 1.85 -11.82
CA ASP A 17 4.66 3.13 -11.31
C ASP A 17 3.50 4.14 -11.13
N ASP A 18 3.47 4.82 -9.99
CA ASP A 18 2.39 5.72 -9.56
C ASP A 18 0.99 5.09 -9.68
N PRO A 19 0.73 3.97 -8.96
CA PRO A 19 -0.54 3.26 -9.03
C PRO A 19 -1.66 4.13 -8.47
N SER A 20 -2.75 4.26 -9.24
CA SER A 20 -4.00 4.89 -8.78
C SER A 20 -4.79 3.97 -7.85
N GLU A 21 -5.79 4.49 -7.14
CA GLU A 21 -6.72 3.69 -6.32
C GLU A 21 -7.33 2.54 -7.13
N ASP A 22 -7.78 2.81 -8.36
CA ASP A 22 -8.32 1.79 -9.26
C ASP A 22 -7.27 0.76 -9.68
N ALA A 23 -6.02 1.17 -9.89
CA ALA A 23 -4.94 0.25 -10.21
C ALA A 23 -4.61 -0.67 -9.03
N LEU A 24 -4.58 -0.12 -7.80
CA LEU A 24 -4.42 -0.88 -6.57
C LEU A 24 -5.59 -1.83 -6.37
N PHE A 25 -6.83 -1.38 -6.61
CA PHE A 25 -8.02 -2.22 -6.55
C PHE A 25 -7.92 -3.41 -7.51
N MET A 26 -7.51 -3.16 -8.76
CA MET A 26 -7.33 -4.21 -9.76
C MET A 26 -6.23 -5.19 -9.34
N MET A 27 -5.08 -4.70 -8.87
CA MET A 27 -3.98 -5.54 -8.39
C MET A 27 -4.39 -6.40 -7.19
N ILE A 28 -5.05 -5.81 -6.19
CA ILE A 28 -5.51 -6.55 -5.01
C ILE A 28 -6.60 -7.56 -5.40
N SER A 29 -7.46 -7.23 -6.37
CA SER A 29 -8.47 -8.15 -6.90
C SER A 29 -7.88 -9.30 -7.71
N ASP A 30 -6.65 -9.17 -8.21
CA ASP A 30 -5.92 -10.23 -8.91
C ASP A 30 -5.14 -11.15 -7.94
N LEU A 31 -5.01 -10.75 -6.67
CA LEU A 31 -4.36 -11.57 -5.65
C LEU A 31 -5.11 -12.88 -5.42
N ASN A 32 -4.35 -13.96 -5.23
CA ASN A 32 -4.82 -15.30 -4.99
C ASN A 32 -3.86 -16.05 -4.05
N ASP A 33 -4.32 -17.14 -3.45
CA ASP A 33 -3.57 -17.95 -2.49
C ASP A 33 -2.45 -18.81 -3.10
N THR A 34 -2.15 -18.65 -4.39
CA THR A 34 -1.25 -19.53 -5.14
C THR A 34 0.00 -18.82 -5.69
N ASP A 35 -0.17 -17.94 -6.69
CA ASP A 35 0.92 -17.37 -7.49
C ASP A 35 1.04 -15.84 -7.35
N ASN A 36 0.03 -15.19 -6.76
CA ASN A 36 0.02 -13.73 -6.56
C ASN A 36 -0.53 -13.45 -5.16
N THR A 37 0.24 -13.75 -4.12
CA THR A 37 -0.27 -13.74 -2.75
C THR A 37 -0.20 -12.36 -2.08
N PHE A 38 0.67 -11.48 -2.56
CA PHE A 38 0.80 -10.13 -2.03
C PHE A 38 1.26 -9.10 -3.07
N ILE A 39 0.95 -7.83 -2.78
CA ILE A 39 1.56 -6.66 -3.41
C ILE A 39 2.31 -5.82 -2.38
N VAL A 40 3.36 -5.13 -2.81
CA VAL A 40 4.16 -4.21 -2.01
C VAL A 40 4.23 -2.86 -2.73
N VAL A 41 3.82 -1.80 -2.05
CA VAL A 41 3.96 -0.42 -2.51
C VAL A 41 5.08 0.26 -1.74
N GLN A 42 6.12 0.70 -2.46
CA GLN A 42 7.26 1.38 -1.86
C GLN A 42 7.80 2.48 -2.78
N PRO A 43 8.45 3.51 -2.23
CA PRO A 43 9.13 4.51 -3.05
C PRO A 43 10.25 3.88 -3.88
N ASP A 44 10.49 4.40 -5.08
CA ASP A 44 11.60 3.93 -5.94
C ASP A 44 12.99 4.36 -5.41
N ALA A 45 13.03 5.16 -4.34
CA ALA A 45 14.27 5.57 -3.71
C ALA A 45 14.89 4.40 -2.92
N GLU A 46 16.20 4.19 -3.09
CA GLU A 46 16.97 3.17 -2.38
C GLU A 46 16.90 3.34 -0.85
N ASP A 47 16.77 4.59 -0.36
CA ASP A 47 16.50 4.91 1.04
C ASP A 47 14.99 4.92 1.35
N SER A 48 14.29 3.85 0.97
CA SER A 48 12.85 3.72 1.20
C SER A 48 12.53 3.75 2.69
N VAL A 49 12.04 4.90 3.16
CA VAL A 49 11.71 5.14 4.56
C VAL A 49 10.34 4.59 4.95
N TRP A 50 9.51 4.17 4.00
CA TRP A 50 8.21 3.59 4.25
C TRP A 50 7.88 2.56 3.17
N PHE A 51 7.05 1.58 3.52
CA PHE A 51 6.44 0.64 2.58
C PHE A 51 5.03 0.30 3.05
N ALA A 52 4.20 -0.11 2.12
CA ALA A 52 2.91 -0.71 2.39
C ALA A 52 2.84 -2.07 1.68
N SER A 53 2.21 -3.07 2.27
CA SER A 53 1.97 -4.34 1.61
C SER A 53 0.55 -4.81 1.86
N VAL A 54 -0.03 -5.48 0.87
CA VAL A 54 -1.34 -6.12 0.98
C VAL A 54 -1.15 -7.59 0.63
N ALA A 55 -1.50 -8.49 1.54
CA ALA A 55 -1.40 -9.93 1.37
C ALA A 55 -2.76 -10.59 1.51
N VAL A 56 -3.01 -11.65 0.75
CA VAL A 56 -4.21 -12.48 0.91
C VAL A 56 -4.05 -13.36 2.15
N LEU A 57 -5.13 -13.48 2.92
CA LEU A 57 -5.22 -14.37 4.08
C LEU A 57 -5.92 -15.68 3.67
N GLU A 58 -5.41 -16.82 4.16
CA GLU A 58 -5.99 -18.16 3.91
C GLU A 58 -7.47 -18.25 4.32
N GLU A 59 -7.93 -17.42 5.27
CA GLU A 59 -9.32 -17.37 5.74
C GLU A 59 -10.28 -16.57 4.83
N GLY A 60 -9.81 -16.05 3.69
CA GLY A 60 -10.64 -15.34 2.72
C GLY A 60 -10.75 -13.83 2.95
N GLY A 61 -9.65 -13.21 3.39
CA GLY A 61 -9.53 -11.76 3.58
C GLY A 61 -8.19 -11.24 3.11
N TYR A 62 -7.87 -10.00 3.47
CA TYR A 62 -6.59 -9.37 3.15
C TYR A 62 -6.00 -8.74 4.41
N GLU A 63 -4.69 -8.87 4.54
CA GLU A 63 -3.89 -8.17 5.52
C GLU A 63 -3.17 -7.00 4.85
N VAL A 64 -3.30 -5.82 5.43
CA VAL A 64 -2.64 -4.59 5.00
C VAL A 64 -1.61 -4.22 6.05
N VAL A 65 -0.35 -4.19 5.67
CA VAL A 65 0.76 -3.80 6.54
C VAL A 65 1.30 -2.47 6.04
N LEU A 66 1.30 -1.47 6.91
CA LEU A 66 1.76 -0.12 6.64
C LEU A 66 2.93 0.19 7.57
N ARG A 67 4.12 0.43 7.02
CA ARG A 67 5.31 0.69 7.82
C ARG A 67 5.99 1.97 7.37
N ASP A 68 6.25 2.86 8.33
CA ASP A 68 6.97 4.10 8.12
C ASP A 68 8.14 4.16 9.12
N ALA A 69 9.35 3.85 8.65
CA ALA A 69 10.57 3.92 9.43
C ALA A 69 10.94 5.36 9.83
N SER A 70 10.54 6.38 9.04
CA SER A 70 10.80 7.78 9.38
C SER A 70 10.00 8.22 10.61
N ARG A 71 8.77 7.72 10.75
CA ARG A 71 7.89 7.98 11.90
C ARG A 71 7.94 6.90 12.97
N ARG A 72 8.64 5.78 12.70
CA ARG A 72 8.63 4.55 13.52
C ARG A 72 7.21 4.00 13.72
N GLU A 73 6.36 4.17 12.72
CA GLU A 73 4.99 3.67 12.70
C GLU A 73 4.95 2.29 12.04
N HIS A 74 4.17 1.39 12.62
CA HIS A 74 3.84 0.09 12.05
C HIS A 74 2.38 -0.18 12.38
N GLU A 75 1.56 -0.23 11.35
CA GLU A 75 0.13 -0.50 11.44
C GLU A 75 -0.19 -1.73 10.60
N VAL A 76 -0.98 -2.64 11.18
CA VAL A 76 -1.44 -3.85 10.50
C VAL A 76 -2.94 -3.89 10.64
N THR A 77 -3.63 -3.94 9.50
CA THR A 77 -5.09 -3.91 9.43
C THR A 77 -5.57 -5.06 8.56
N THR A 78 -6.55 -5.82 9.04
CA THR A 78 -7.19 -6.88 8.27
C THR A 78 -8.54 -6.40 7.74
N SER A 79 -8.81 -6.60 6.46
CA SER A 79 -10.10 -6.27 5.86
C SER A 79 -10.49 -7.29 4.79
N THR A 80 -11.80 -7.49 4.61
CA THR A 80 -12.35 -8.37 3.58
C THR A 80 -12.83 -7.59 2.35
N ARG A 81 -12.79 -6.25 2.41
CA ARG A 81 -13.27 -5.36 1.34
C ARG A 81 -12.12 -4.69 0.63
N ILE A 82 -11.83 -5.18 -0.58
CA ILE A 82 -10.80 -4.65 -1.48
C ILE A 82 -10.95 -3.15 -1.71
N GLY A 83 -12.20 -2.67 -1.86
CA GLY A 83 -12.47 -1.24 -2.06
C GLY A 83 -12.08 -0.36 -0.87
N ASP A 84 -12.30 -0.82 0.36
CA ASP A 84 -11.86 -0.08 1.54
C ASP A 84 -10.34 -0.10 1.65
N ILE A 85 -9.71 -1.24 1.36
CA ILE A 85 -8.24 -1.38 1.38
C ILE A 85 -7.59 -0.44 0.36
N ALA A 86 -8.02 -0.47 -0.90
CA ALA A 86 -7.45 0.35 -1.96
C ALA A 86 -7.59 1.84 -1.66
N ARG A 87 -8.75 2.25 -1.13
CA ARG A 87 -9.00 3.63 -0.70
C ARG A 87 -8.08 4.04 0.45
N ASP A 88 -8.03 3.24 1.50
CA ASP A 88 -7.24 3.54 2.70
C ASP A 88 -5.74 3.59 2.38
N LEU A 89 -5.28 2.66 1.54
CA LEU A 89 -3.92 2.64 1.01
C LEU A 89 -3.62 3.90 0.19
N THR A 90 -4.54 4.32 -0.69
CA THR A 90 -4.39 5.55 -1.48
C THR A 90 -4.32 6.79 -0.60
N PHE A 91 -5.16 6.90 0.44
CA PHE A 91 -5.07 7.99 1.40
C PHE A 91 -3.73 7.99 2.15
N TRP A 92 -3.28 6.82 2.60
CA TRP A 92 -2.03 6.66 3.32
C TRP A 92 -0.81 7.04 2.46
N LEU A 93 -0.82 6.68 1.18
CA LEU A 93 0.18 7.07 0.19
C LEU A 93 0.13 8.58 -0.07
N ALA A 94 -1.05 9.16 -0.26
CA ALA A 94 -1.21 10.60 -0.51
C ALA A 94 -0.70 11.48 0.65
N ILE A 95 -0.80 11.01 1.89
CA ILE A 95 -0.24 11.68 3.07
C ILE A 95 1.30 11.71 3.00
N ARG A 96 1.95 10.69 2.43
CA ARG A 96 3.41 10.53 2.40
C ARG A 96 4.08 11.02 1.12
N SER A 97 3.39 10.97 0.00
CA SER A 97 3.88 11.43 -1.31
C SER A 97 3.95 12.97 -1.41
N ARG A 98 3.34 13.71 -0.47
CA ARG A 98 3.48 15.17 -0.38
C ARG A 98 4.60 15.58 0.58
N PRO A 99 5.66 16.25 0.12
CA PRO A 99 6.54 16.97 1.03
C PRO A 99 5.79 18.22 1.53
N GLY A 100 5.36 18.20 2.80
CA GLY A 100 5.01 19.43 3.53
C GLY A 100 3.53 19.73 3.82
N ARG A 101 2.66 18.75 4.12
CA ARG A 101 1.38 19.05 4.80
C ARG A 101 1.22 18.23 6.08
N PRO A 102 0.74 18.81 7.20
CA PRO A 102 0.52 18.08 8.44
C PRO A 102 -0.48 16.94 8.21
N THR A 103 -0.21 15.81 8.86
CA THR A 103 -1.08 14.64 8.98
C THR A 103 -2.53 15.05 9.26
N PRO A 104 -3.52 14.55 8.49
CA PRO A 104 -4.92 14.66 8.91
C PRO A 104 -5.13 13.86 10.20
N PRO A 105 -6.10 14.26 11.04
CA PRO A 105 -6.34 13.61 12.32
C PRO A 105 -6.74 12.15 12.12
N ILE A 106 -6.15 11.31 12.97
CA ILE A 106 -6.45 9.91 13.19
C ILE A 106 -7.97 9.75 13.30
N PHE A 107 -8.56 8.95 12.41
CA PHE A 107 -9.91 8.43 12.63
C PHE A 107 -9.74 7.19 13.52
N ASP A 108 -10.01 7.38 14.81
CA ASP A 108 -10.36 6.30 15.73
C ASP A 108 -11.66 5.65 15.22
N PHE A 109 -11.64 4.33 15.02
CA PHE A 109 -12.82 3.48 14.83
C PHE A 109 -13.04 2.62 16.08
#